data_AF-A0A0M3JA81-F1
#
_entry.id   AF-A0A0M3JA81-F1
#
_cell.length_a   1.000
_cell.length_b   1.000
_cell.length_c   1.000
_cell.angle_alpha   90.00
_cell.angle_beta   90.00
_cell.angle_gamma   90.00
#
_symmetry.space_group_name_H-M   'P 1'
#
loop_
_entity.id
_entity.type
_entity.pdbx_description
1 polymer ?
#
loop_
_entity_poly.entity_id
_entity_poly.type
_entity_poly.pdbx_seq_one_letter_code
_entity_poly.pdbx_strand_id
1 'polypeptide(L)'
;SPGAVDTHVLQKVGLSREQETKVLEYTAKTAIPMGRAAQPEEIAEPILFLADKKMSSYITGQNLIVDGGATLQVAMASFDVTDMMKK
;
A
#
# COMPACT_ATOMS: atom_id res chain seq x y z
N SER A 1 7.79 5.80 2.78
CA SER A 1 6.94 4.85 3.52
C SER A 1 6.03 4.11 2.56
N PRO A 2 6.39 2.87 2.17
CA PRO A 2 5.52 2.03 1.36
C PRO A 2 4.32 1.53 2.18
N GLY A 3 3.18 1.32 1.52
CA GLY A 3 2.03 0.58 2.04
C GLY A 3 2.16 -0.93 1.84
N ALA A 4 1.05 -1.62 1.59
CA ALA A 4 1.09 -3.04 1.23
C ALA A 4 1.67 -3.24 -0.17
N VAL A 5 2.69 -4.09 -0.27
CA VAL A 5 3.41 -4.40 -1.52
C VAL A 5 3.48 -5.92 -1.67
N ASP A 6 3.18 -6.45 -2.87
CA ASP A 6 3.32 -7.88 -3.17
C ASP A 6 4.82 -8.24 -3.25
N THR A 7 5.38 -8.55 -2.09
CA THR A 7 6.73 -9.06 -1.90
C THR A 7 6.65 -10.26 -0.96
N HIS A 8 7.74 -11.02 -0.84
CA HIS A 8 7.82 -12.17 0.07
C HIS A 8 8.06 -11.79 1.54
N VAL A 9 7.68 -10.58 1.96
CA VAL A 9 7.92 -10.12 3.34
C VAL A 9 7.07 -10.89 4.34
N LEU A 10 5.84 -11.29 3.99
CA LEU A 10 4.96 -12.03 4.90
C LEU A 10 5.41 -13.49 5.08
N GLN A 11 6.02 -14.08 4.06
CA GLN A 11 6.70 -15.37 4.19
C GLN A 11 7.84 -15.35 5.22
N LYS A 12 8.56 -14.22 5.36
CA LYS A 12 9.61 -14.09 6.37
C LYS A 12 9.10 -14.06 7.81
N VAL A 13 7.79 -13.85 8.00
CA VAL A 13 7.13 -13.92 9.32
C VAL A 13 6.30 -15.21 9.49
N GLY A 14 6.50 -16.19 8.61
CA GLY A 14 5.96 -17.55 8.75
C GLY A 14 4.65 -17.82 7.99
N LEU A 15 4.18 -16.90 7.14
CA LEU A 15 3.00 -17.16 6.31
C LEU A 15 3.38 -17.99 5.08
N SER A 16 2.50 -18.90 4.66
CA SER A 16 2.60 -19.52 3.34
C SER A 16 2.28 -18.50 2.24
N ARG A 17 2.65 -18.78 0.98
CA ARG A 17 2.29 -17.89 -0.15
C ARG A 17 0.78 -17.73 -0.29
N GLU A 18 0.00 -18.77 -0.01
CA GLU A 18 -1.48 -18.68 -0.05
C GLU A 18 -2.02 -17.74 1.04
N GLN A 19 -1.47 -17.81 2.26
CA GLN A 19 -1.85 -16.91 3.35
C GLN A 19 -1.43 -15.47 3.05
N GLU A 20 -0.24 -15.25 2.51
CA GLU A 20 0.25 -13.95 2.05
C GLU A 20 -0.70 -13.33 1.01
N THR A 21 -1.10 -14.09 -0.01
CA THR A 21 -2.08 -13.62 -1.01
C THR A 21 -3.40 -13.22 -0.37
N LYS A 22 -3.96 -14.05 0.52
CA LYS A 22 -5.22 -13.73 1.21
C LYS A 22 -5.12 -12.46 2.07
N VAL A 23 -3.98 -12.25 2.75
CA VAL A 23 -3.75 -11.03 3.52
C VAL A 23 -3.70 -9.82 2.59
N LEU A 24 -2.94 -9.88 1.50
CA LEU A 24 -2.85 -8.78 0.54
C LEU A 24 -4.20 -8.45 -0.11
N GLU A 25 -4.98 -9.45 -0.51
CA GLU A 25 -6.34 -9.27 -1.05
C GLU A 25 -7.29 -8.63 -0.04
N TYR A 26 -7.26 -9.11 1.21
CA TYR A 26 -8.08 -8.54 2.27
C TYR A 26 -7.70 -7.09 2.57
N THR A 27 -6.41 -6.81 2.74
CA THR A 27 -5.91 -5.44 2.97
C THR A 27 -6.25 -4.53 1.80
N ALA A 28 -6.05 -5.00 0.56
CA ALA A 28 -6.43 -4.27 -0.65
C ALA A 28 -7.90 -3.86 -0.65
N LYS A 29 -8.80 -4.78 -0.30
CA LYS A 29 -10.24 -4.52 -0.28
C LYS A 29 -10.65 -3.57 0.85
N THR A 30 -10.03 -3.66 2.02
CA THR A 30 -10.54 -3.05 3.25
C THR A 30 -9.82 -1.77 3.66
N ALA A 31 -8.58 -1.57 3.20
CA ALA A 31 -7.68 -0.56 3.71
C ALA A 31 -6.88 0.19 2.63
N ILE A 32 -7.01 -0.17 1.35
CA ILE A 32 -6.30 0.52 0.26
C ILE A 32 -7.33 1.10 -0.72
N PRO A 33 -7.48 2.42 -0.81
CA PRO A 33 -8.39 3.06 -1.78
C PRO A 33 -8.14 2.65 -3.24
N MET A 34 -6.89 2.36 -3.64
CA MET A 34 -6.57 1.83 -4.97
C MET A 34 -7.05 0.39 -5.20
N GLY A 35 -7.56 -0.31 -4.18
CA GLY A 35 -8.17 -1.63 -4.29
C GLY A 35 -7.20 -2.78 -4.58
N ARG A 36 -5.89 -2.55 -4.50
CA ARG A 36 -4.84 -3.56 -4.73
C ARG A 36 -3.57 -3.25 -3.93
N ALA A 37 -2.77 -4.27 -3.68
CA ALA A 37 -1.39 -4.07 -3.25
C ALA A 37 -0.55 -3.47 -4.40
N ALA A 38 0.50 -2.74 -4.03
CA ALA A 38 1.49 -2.26 -4.99
C ALA A 38 2.36 -3.42 -5.50
N GLN A 39 2.85 -3.33 -6.72
CA GLN A 39 3.97 -4.13 -7.21
C GLN A 39 5.30 -3.55 -6.72
N PRO A 40 6.37 -4.35 -6.58
CA PRO A 40 7.67 -3.86 -6.13
C PRO A 40 8.20 -2.66 -6.94
N GLU A 41 7.96 -2.65 -8.25
CA GLU A 41 8.39 -1.60 -9.17
C GLU A 41 7.75 -0.24 -8.84
N GLU A 42 6.50 -0.26 -8.35
CA GLU A 42 5.80 0.97 -7.93
C GLU A 42 6.39 1.61 -6.67
N ILE A 43 7.25 0.89 -5.95
CA ILE A 43 8.07 1.44 -4.86
C ILE A 43 9.47 1.79 -5.36
N ALA A 44 10.01 1.02 -6.31
CA ALA A 44 11.32 1.28 -6.91
C ALA A 44 11.36 2.62 -7.66
N GLU A 45 10.32 2.96 -8.42
CA GLU A 45 10.26 4.21 -9.19
C GLU A 45 10.35 5.47 -8.31
N PRO A 46 9.57 5.61 -7.21
CA PRO A 46 9.77 6.71 -6.26
C PRO A 46 11.15 6.73 -5.61
N ILE A 47 11.77 5.57 -5.35
CA ILE A 47 13.15 5.50 -4.85
C ILE A 47 14.12 6.06 -5.89
N LEU A 48 13.97 5.67 -7.16
CA LEU A 48 14.79 6.18 -8.27
C LEU A 48 14.63 7.69 -8.43
N PHE A 49 13.40 8.21 -8.35
CA PHE A 49 13.14 9.65 -8.37
C PHE A 49 13.89 10.40 -7.25
N LEU A 50 13.84 9.89 -6.02
CA LEU A 50 14.55 10.49 -4.88
C LEU A 50 16.08 10.31 -4.97
N ALA A 51 16.56 9.30 -5.68
CA ALA A 51 17.99 9.11 -5.93
C ALA A 51 18.51 9.99 -7.07
N ASP A 52 17.65 10.40 -8.01
CA ASP A 52 18.02 11.29 -9.11
C ASP A 52 18.16 12.74 -8.62
N LYS A 53 19.42 13.17 -8.48
CA LYS A 53 19.79 14.53 -8.06
C LYS A 53 19.24 15.63 -8.96
N LYS A 54 18.96 15.38 -10.24
CA LYS A 54 18.37 16.38 -11.13
C LYS A 54 16.87 16.53 -10.88
N MET A 55 16.18 15.41 -10.63
CA MET A 55 14.73 15.40 -10.42
C MET A 55 14.33 15.82 -8.99
N SER A 56 15.17 15.56 -7.99
CA SER A 56 14.85 15.76 -6.57
C SER A 56 15.82 16.68 -5.83
N SER A 57 16.56 17.54 -6.54
CA SER A 57 17.67 18.36 -6.00
C SER A 57 17.37 19.18 -4.74
N TYR A 58 16.09 19.53 -4.51
CA TYR A 58 15.64 20.36 -3.39
C TYR A 58 14.79 19.60 -2.36
N ILE A 59 14.61 18.29 -2.55
CA ILE A 59 13.90 17.43 -1.60
C ILE A 59 14.90 16.88 -0.61
N THR A 60 14.81 17.32 0.65
CA THR A 60 15.68 16.84 1.73
C THR A 60 14.88 16.60 3.01
N GLY A 61 15.26 15.56 3.76
CA GLY A 61 14.61 15.18 5.02
C GLY A 61 13.14 14.74 4.88
N GLN A 62 12.68 14.44 3.66
CA GLN A 62 11.30 14.05 3.41
C GLN A 62 11.14 12.53 3.34
N ASN A 63 10.00 12.05 3.79
CA ASN A 63 9.59 10.67 3.67
C ASN A 63 8.34 10.60 2.78
N LEU A 64 8.53 10.18 1.53
CA LEU A 64 7.44 10.09 0.56
C LEU A 64 6.54 8.89 0.89
N ILE A 65 5.25 9.13 1.09
CA ILE A 65 4.24 8.09 1.32
C ILE A 65 3.82 7.49 -0.03
N VAL A 66 3.92 6.17 -0.16
CA VAL A 66 3.59 5.42 -1.37
C VAL A 66 2.78 4.19 -0.95
N ASP A 67 1.51 4.40 -0.61
CA ASP A 67 0.69 3.40 0.08
C ASP A 67 -0.71 3.19 -0.53
N GLY A 68 -0.93 3.71 -1.74
CA GLY A 68 -2.23 3.61 -2.42
C GLY A 68 -3.37 4.32 -1.69
N GLY A 69 -3.05 5.26 -0.78
CA GLY A 69 -4.01 6.03 0.01
C GLY A 69 -4.37 5.40 1.36
N ALA A 70 -3.72 4.30 1.75
CA ALA A 70 -4.05 3.57 2.96
C ALA A 70 -4.01 4.42 4.23
N THR A 71 -3.02 5.31 4.36
CA THR A 71 -2.88 6.22 5.52
C THR A 71 -3.98 7.29 5.57
N LEU A 72 -4.64 7.58 4.44
CA LEU A 72 -5.72 8.55 4.36
C LEU A 72 -7.10 7.93 4.59
N GLN A 73 -7.19 6.60 4.63
CA GLN A 73 -8.44 5.92 4.86
C GLN A 73 -8.83 6.03 6.34
N VAL A 74 -9.91 6.77 6.62
CA VAL A 74 -10.49 6.84 7.96
C VAL A 74 -11.21 5.53 8.24
N ALA A 75 -11.05 4.93 9.42
CA ALA A 75 -11.66 3.64 9.77
C ALA A 75 -13.20 3.59 9.55
N MET A 76 -13.89 4.74 9.60
CA MET A 76 -15.32 4.84 9.28
C MET A 76 -15.65 4.69 7.79
N ALA A 77 -14.71 5.00 6.89
CA ALA A 77 -14.90 4.89 5.44
C ALA A 77 -14.77 3.45 4.93
N SER A 78 -14.32 2.50 5.77
CA SER A 78 -14.26 1.07 5.45
C SER A 78 -15.63 0.37 5.56
N PHE A 79 -16.64 1.04 6.11
CA PHE A 79 -18.02 0.55 6.10
C PHE A 79 -18.69 0.99 4.80
N ASP A 80 -19.01 0.04 3.94
CA ASP A 80 -19.88 0.31 2.81
C ASP A 80 -21.27 0.68 3.34
N VAL A 81 -21.64 1.96 3.23
CA VAL A 81 -22.97 2.46 3.62
C VAL A 81 -24.07 1.68 2.88
N THR A 82 -23.76 1.15 1.70
CA THR A 82 -24.65 0.29 0.92
C THR A 82 -24.92 -1.03 1.64
N ASP A 83 -23.93 -1.62 2.32
CA ASP A 83 -24.12 -2.83 3.12
C ASP A 83 -24.90 -2.56 4.42
N MET A 84 -24.88 -1.33 4.94
CA MET A 84 -25.75 -0.93 6.06
C MET A 84 -27.21 -0.73 5.65
N MET A 85 -27.47 -0.43 4.37
CA MET A 85 -28.82 -0.19 3.83
C MET A 85 -29.51 -1.45 3.31
N LYS A 86 -28.78 -2.56 3.12
CA LYS A 86 -29.36 -3.87 2.84
C LYS A 86 -29.94 -4.46 4.12
N LYS A 87 -31.22 -4.17 4.38
CA LYS A 87 -32.09 -5.00 5.21
C LYS A 87 -32.65 -6.15 4.40
#